data_AF-A0A7X7SFU0-F1
#
_entry.id   AF-A0A7X7SFU0-F1
#
_cell.length_a   1.000
_cell.length_b   1.000
_cell.length_c   1.000
_cell.angle_alpha   90.00
_cell.angle_beta   90.00
_cell.angle_gamma   90.00
#
_symmetry.space_group_name_H-M   'P 1'
#
loop_
_entity.id
_entity.type
_entity.pdbx_description
1 polymer ?
#
loop_
_entity_poly.entity_id
_entity_poly.type
_entity_poly.pdbx_seq_one_letter_code
_entity_poly.pdbx_strand_id
1 'polypeptide(L)'
;RTLLEIVPAPGQPDLRVGENIRMLRQESVTGQTVYGFEDYSRGWALVLVAAVFAIVIVVVARGRGLRALIGIGVAFAVLVFFTLPALLDGKSAVPVALVTGSLILYAVLYLAHGFSLRTSSALLGTLLSMALAAVLSWVTIEITHLTGLSEEQNTNIQTYMQHVSITGLLLAGFIIGSLGVLNDVTITQASSAFELATLDPDASRREIFTSAMRVGRDHIASTVYTLVLAYAGGALPLLLLFSTAGRSIHDVLTSDAVAIEIARSAVGGIALALSVPLTTGIAVLLARPMGSGRRSNAPVEDAPVRRSGGGRHAR
;
A
#
# COMPACT_ATOMS: atom_id res chain seq x y z
N ARG A 1 -49.93 -6.70 0.96
CA ARG A 1 -48.82 -7.63 1.25
C ARG A 1 -48.17 -7.94 -0.09
N THR A 2 -46.91 -7.56 -0.29
CA THR A 2 -46.16 -7.92 -1.49
C THR A 2 -45.53 -9.28 -1.26
N LEU A 3 -45.76 -10.22 -2.16
CA LEU A 3 -45.20 -11.56 -2.07
C LEU A 3 -43.83 -11.53 -2.75
N LEU A 4 -42.77 -11.83 -2.00
CA LEU A 4 -41.42 -11.98 -2.53
C LEU A 4 -41.23 -13.46 -2.88
N GLU A 5 -41.08 -13.74 -4.16
CA GLU A 5 -40.79 -15.09 -4.65
C GLU A 5 -39.28 -15.22 -4.85
N ILE A 6 -38.66 -16.13 -4.08
CA ILE A 6 -37.22 -16.42 -4.11
C ILE A 6 -37.09 -17.89 -4.49
N VAL A 7 -36.51 -18.18 -5.66
CA VAL A 7 -36.45 -19.53 -6.25
C VAL A 7 -35.23 -20.28 -5.72
N PRO A 8 -35.33 -21.20 -4.74
CA PRO A 8 -34.18 -21.70 -3.98
C PRO A 8 -32.99 -22.14 -4.85
N ALA A 9 -31.85 -21.46 -4.69
CA ALA A 9 -30.58 -21.80 -5.34
C ALA A 9 -29.39 -21.47 -4.42
N PRO A 10 -28.22 -22.12 -4.57
CA PRO A 10 -27.02 -21.78 -3.80
C PRO A 10 -26.68 -20.29 -3.94
N GLY A 11 -26.49 -19.60 -2.82
CA GLY A 11 -26.21 -18.16 -2.79
C GLY A 11 -27.44 -17.25 -2.82
N GLN A 12 -28.66 -17.80 -2.90
CA GLN A 12 -29.86 -16.98 -2.72
C GLN A 12 -30.09 -16.58 -1.27
N PRO A 13 -30.67 -15.40 -1.03
CA PRO A 13 -30.94 -14.88 0.30
C PRO A 13 -31.99 -15.73 1.04
N ASP A 14 -31.62 -16.28 2.20
CA ASP A 14 -32.57 -16.83 3.19
C ASP A 14 -33.15 -15.65 3.97
N LEU A 15 -34.29 -15.12 3.50
CA LEU A 15 -34.92 -13.95 4.12
C LEU A 15 -35.77 -14.35 5.32
N ARG A 16 -35.46 -13.79 6.49
CA ARG A 16 -36.21 -14.02 7.73
C ARG A 16 -37.06 -12.82 8.10
N VAL A 17 -38.19 -13.09 8.74
CA VAL A 17 -39.06 -12.03 9.28
C VAL A 17 -38.27 -11.23 10.32
N GLY A 18 -38.24 -9.91 10.15
CA GLY A 18 -37.50 -8.98 11.01
C GLY A 18 -36.16 -8.51 10.44
N GLU A 19 -35.74 -9.03 9.29
CA GLU A 19 -34.53 -8.55 8.61
C GLU A 19 -34.77 -7.25 7.84
N ASN A 20 -33.80 -6.34 7.94
CA ASN A 20 -33.80 -5.12 7.15
C ASN A 20 -33.14 -5.40 5.80
N ILE A 21 -33.91 -5.30 4.72
CA ILE A 21 -33.47 -5.53 3.33
C ILE A 21 -33.62 -4.27 2.49
N ARG A 22 -32.84 -4.19 1.40
CA ARG A 22 -33.02 -3.25 0.31
C ARG A 22 -33.88 -3.89 -0.77
N MET A 23 -34.81 -3.12 -1.31
CA MET A 23 -35.75 -3.59 -2.32
C MET A 23 -35.56 -2.80 -3.60
N LEU A 24 -35.50 -3.52 -4.72
CA LEU A 24 -35.54 -2.95 -6.04
C LEU A 24 -37.01 -2.67 -6.40
N ARG A 25 -37.32 -1.42 -6.72
CA ARG A 25 -38.65 -1.04 -7.23
C ARG A 25 -38.60 -1.04 -8.76
N GLN A 26 -39.45 -1.84 -9.39
CA GLN A 26 -39.61 -1.87 -10.84
C GLN A 26 -41.06 -1.57 -11.22
N GLU A 27 -41.27 -0.89 -12.35
CA GLU A 27 -42.60 -0.76 -12.96
C GLU A 27 -42.73 -1.81 -14.05
N SER A 28 -43.75 -2.66 -13.94
CA SER A 28 -44.11 -3.65 -14.94
C SER A 28 -44.62 -2.95 -16.21
N VAL A 29 -44.56 -3.67 -17.34
CA VAL A 29 -45.09 -3.23 -18.65
C VAL A 29 -46.59 -2.86 -18.58
N THR A 30 -47.32 -3.38 -17.59
CA THR A 30 -48.73 -3.07 -17.30
C THR A 30 -48.93 -1.88 -16.34
N GLY A 31 -47.86 -1.17 -15.96
CA GLY A 31 -47.90 -0.03 -15.03
C GLY A 31 -47.98 -0.40 -13.54
N GLN A 32 -47.92 -1.70 -13.20
CA GLN A 32 -47.91 -2.14 -11.80
C GLN A 32 -46.51 -2.06 -11.20
N THR A 33 -46.38 -1.49 -10.00
CA THR A 33 -45.11 -1.50 -9.27
C THR A 33 -44.87 -2.87 -8.64
N VAL A 34 -43.76 -3.51 -8.99
CA VAL A 34 -43.27 -4.76 -8.41
C VAL A 34 -42.03 -4.46 -7.57
N TYR A 35 -41.92 -5.10 -6.41
CA TYR A 35 -40.73 -5.00 -5.55
C TYR A 35 -40.00 -6.34 -5.55
N GLY A 36 -38.70 -6.31 -5.82
CA GLY A 36 -37.80 -7.46 -5.73
C GLY A 36 -36.77 -7.27 -4.62
N PHE A 37 -36.19 -8.38 -4.15
CA PHE A 37 -35.01 -8.31 -3.29
C PHE A 37 -33.84 -7.71 -4.09
N GLU A 38 -33.18 -6.70 -3.54
CA GLU A 38 -31.95 -6.14 -4.10
C GLU A 38 -30.75 -6.65 -3.31
N ASP A 39 -30.72 -6.38 -2.00
CA ASP A 39 -29.59 -6.74 -1.12
C ASP A 39 -29.97 -6.66 0.38
N TYR A 40 -29.10 -7.12 1.27
CA TYR A 40 -29.23 -6.94 2.72
C TYR A 40 -28.76 -5.55 3.18
N SER A 41 -29.43 -4.97 4.18
CA SER A 41 -28.98 -3.71 4.78
C SER A 41 -27.86 -3.93 5.81
N ARG A 42 -26.61 -3.82 5.35
CA ARG A 42 -25.42 -4.08 6.19
C ARG A 42 -24.90 -2.86 6.95
N GLY A 43 -25.58 -1.72 6.87
CA GLY A 43 -25.08 -0.42 7.36
C GLY A 43 -24.59 -0.47 8.82
N TRP A 44 -25.45 -0.88 9.76
CA TRP A 44 -25.09 -0.95 11.17
C TRP A 44 -24.02 -2.01 11.47
N ALA A 45 -24.10 -3.18 10.83
CA ALA A 45 -23.11 -4.24 11.00
C ALA A 45 -21.71 -3.81 10.55
N LEU A 46 -21.61 -3.10 9.41
CA LEU A 46 -20.34 -2.57 8.92
C LEU A 46 -19.78 -1.46 9.81
N VAL A 47 -20.64 -0.59 10.36
CA VAL A 47 -20.21 0.42 11.35
C VAL A 47 -19.64 -0.25 12.60
N LEU A 48 -20.28 -1.32 13.09
CA LEU A 48 -19.77 -2.06 14.25
C LEU A 48 -18.41 -2.70 13.96
N VAL A 49 -18.23 -3.34 12.80
CA VAL A 49 -16.94 -3.92 12.39
C VAL A 49 -15.87 -2.84 12.29
N ALA A 50 -16.18 -1.71 11.66
CA ALA A 50 -15.25 -0.58 11.55
C ALA A 50 -14.89 0.01 12.92
N ALA A 51 -15.85 0.11 13.84
CA ALA A 51 -15.62 0.61 15.19
C ALA A 51 -14.71 -0.34 16.00
N VAL A 52 -14.96 -1.65 15.94
CA VAL A 52 -14.10 -2.65 16.60
C VAL A 52 -12.68 -2.60 16.03
N PHE A 53 -12.54 -2.54 14.71
CA PHE A 53 -11.24 -2.38 14.05
C PHE A 53 -10.51 -1.13 14.55
N ALA A 54 -11.19 0.01 14.56
CA ALA A 54 -10.63 1.28 15.02
C ALA A 54 -10.19 1.20 16.50
N ILE A 55 -11.02 0.64 17.38
CA ILE A 55 -10.71 0.47 18.81
C ILE A 55 -9.47 -0.39 18.98
N VAL A 56 -9.37 -1.54 18.30
CA VAL A 56 -8.21 -2.44 18.40
C VAL A 56 -6.93 -1.71 17.98
N ILE A 57 -6.96 -1.00 16.85
CA ILE A 57 -5.81 -0.23 16.36
C ILE A 57 -5.40 0.86 17.35
N VAL A 58 -6.35 1.61 17.91
CA VAL A 58 -6.06 2.67 18.89
C VAL A 58 -5.54 2.09 20.20
N VAL A 59 -6.07 0.96 20.68
CA VAL A 59 -5.59 0.32 21.90
C VAL A 59 -4.17 -0.20 21.74
N VAL A 60 -3.87 -0.87 20.62
CA VAL A 60 -2.55 -1.48 20.36
C VAL A 60 -1.50 -0.42 20.01
N ALA A 61 -1.80 0.49 19.08
CA ALA A 61 -0.86 1.48 18.57
C ALA A 61 -0.99 2.87 19.22
N ARG A 62 -1.89 3.05 20.20
CA ARG A 62 -2.10 4.29 20.97
C ARG A 62 -2.36 5.50 20.04
N GLY A 63 -1.77 6.65 20.36
CA GLY A 63 -1.87 7.86 19.55
C GLY A 63 -1.28 7.73 18.14
N ARG A 64 -0.44 6.72 17.86
CA ARG A 64 -0.02 6.40 16.48
C ARG A 64 -1.14 5.68 15.72
N GLY A 65 -1.87 4.79 16.38
CA GLY A 65 -3.05 4.12 15.83
C GLY A 65 -4.13 5.11 15.39
N LEU A 66 -4.46 6.09 16.25
CA LEU A 66 -5.43 7.13 15.89
C LEU A 66 -5.01 7.93 14.64
N ARG A 67 -3.72 8.31 14.56
CA ARG A 67 -3.19 9.04 13.40
C ARG A 67 -3.20 8.20 12.13
N ALA A 68 -2.95 6.89 12.23
CA ALA A 68 -3.09 5.96 11.11
C ALA A 68 -4.55 5.88 10.61
N LEU A 69 -5.54 5.82 11.51
CA LEU A 69 -6.96 5.82 11.13
C LEU A 69 -7.38 7.12 10.44
N ILE A 70 -6.92 8.27 10.93
CA ILE A 70 -7.13 9.56 10.26
C ILE A 70 -6.46 9.54 8.87
N GLY A 71 -5.25 8.98 8.78
CA GLY A 71 -4.55 8.78 7.50
C GLY A 71 -5.34 7.94 6.49
N ILE A 72 -5.98 6.85 6.94
CA ILE A 72 -6.89 6.05 6.10
C ILE A 72 -8.07 6.89 5.62
N GLY A 73 -8.67 7.70 6.49
CA GLY A 73 -9.73 8.63 6.13
C GLY A 73 -9.29 9.65 5.07
N VAL A 74 -8.09 10.21 5.21
CA VAL A 74 -7.51 11.13 4.21
C VAL A 74 -7.25 10.41 2.89
N ALA A 75 -6.69 9.19 2.91
CA ALA A 75 -6.46 8.41 1.71
C ALA A 75 -7.76 8.16 0.95
N PHE A 76 -8.81 7.74 1.67
CA PHE A 76 -10.13 7.54 1.10
C PHE A 76 -10.73 8.85 0.54
N ALA A 77 -10.57 9.97 1.25
CA ALA A 77 -11.03 11.27 0.78
C ALA A 77 -10.33 11.70 -0.53
N VAL A 78 -9.01 11.48 -0.66
CA VAL A 78 -8.29 11.76 -1.92
C VAL A 78 -8.82 10.86 -3.04
N LEU A 79 -9.04 9.57 -2.79
CA LEU A 79 -9.60 8.68 -3.80
C LEU A 79 -11.00 9.12 -4.26
N VAL A 80 -11.89 9.44 -3.33
CA VAL A 80 -13.29 9.79 -3.63
C VAL A 80 -13.45 11.18 -4.23
N PHE A 81 -12.72 12.18 -3.71
CA PHE A 81 -12.93 13.57 -4.11
C PHE A 81 -11.93 14.07 -5.18
N PHE A 82 -10.86 13.33 -5.46
CA PHE A 82 -9.89 13.69 -6.49
C PHE A 82 -9.75 12.60 -7.55
N THR A 83 -9.39 11.38 -7.17
CA THR A 83 -9.06 10.31 -8.13
C THR A 83 -10.26 9.89 -8.97
N LEU A 84 -11.38 9.55 -8.32
CA LEU A 84 -12.59 9.10 -9.02
C LEU A 84 -13.15 10.20 -9.95
N PRO A 85 -13.37 11.45 -9.51
CA PRO A 85 -13.79 12.52 -10.42
C PRO A 85 -12.83 12.74 -11.59
N ALA A 86 -11.51 12.72 -11.34
CA ALA A 86 -10.52 12.91 -12.40
C ALA A 86 -10.57 11.80 -13.47
N LEU A 87 -10.75 10.54 -13.05
CA LEU A 87 -10.89 9.41 -13.98
C LEU A 87 -12.23 9.46 -14.73
N LEU A 88 -13.32 9.85 -14.04
CA LEU A 88 -14.64 10.05 -14.65
C LEU A 88 -14.64 11.18 -15.67
N ASP A 89 -13.82 12.21 -15.50
CA ASP A 89 -13.61 13.28 -16.49
C ASP A 89 -12.78 12.82 -17.71
N GLY A 90 -12.32 11.55 -17.74
CA GLY A 90 -11.49 11.01 -18.82
C GLY A 90 -10.04 11.47 -18.79
N LYS A 91 -9.54 12.00 -17.65
CA LYS A 91 -8.12 12.40 -17.53
C LYS A 91 -7.21 11.18 -17.60
N SER A 92 -5.98 11.38 -18.06
CA SER A 92 -4.98 10.31 -18.15
C SER A 92 -4.73 9.68 -16.77
N ALA A 93 -4.90 8.36 -16.69
CA ALA A 93 -4.92 7.65 -15.42
C ALA A 93 -3.55 7.60 -14.72
N VAL A 94 -2.44 7.55 -15.47
CA VAL A 94 -1.09 7.49 -14.88
C VAL A 94 -0.74 8.77 -14.11
N PRO A 95 -0.85 9.99 -14.68
CA PRO A 95 -0.67 11.21 -13.92
C PRO A 95 -1.62 11.32 -12.72
N VAL A 96 -2.89 10.95 -12.88
CA VAL A 96 -3.88 10.97 -11.79
C VAL A 96 -3.44 10.05 -10.65
N ALA A 97 -2.99 8.83 -10.94
CA ALA A 97 -2.51 7.88 -9.96
C ALA A 97 -1.23 8.37 -9.24
N LEU A 98 -0.29 8.96 -9.98
CA LEU A 98 0.94 9.52 -9.40
C LEU A 98 0.66 10.71 -8.48
N VAL A 99 -0.24 11.62 -8.87
CA VAL A 99 -0.66 12.75 -8.02
C VAL A 99 -1.43 12.25 -6.81
N THR A 100 -2.38 11.33 -7.01
CA THR A 100 -3.13 10.67 -5.93
C THR A 100 -2.19 10.07 -4.91
N GLY A 101 -1.27 9.21 -5.36
CA GLY A 101 -0.31 8.54 -4.49
C GLY A 101 0.60 9.55 -3.79
N SER A 102 1.09 10.57 -4.48
CA SER A 102 1.93 11.62 -3.87
C SER A 102 1.18 12.38 -2.76
N LEU A 103 -0.07 12.77 -2.99
CA LEU A 103 -0.90 13.47 -2.01
C LEU A 103 -1.16 12.59 -0.78
N ILE A 104 -1.53 11.33 -1.00
CA ILE A 104 -1.76 10.36 0.07
C ILE A 104 -0.48 10.16 0.88
N LEU A 105 0.65 9.91 0.22
CA LEU A 105 1.93 9.69 0.87
C LEU A 105 2.33 10.90 1.71
N TYR A 106 2.28 12.11 1.12
CA TYR A 106 2.65 13.32 1.84
C TYR A 106 1.79 13.52 3.10
N ALA A 107 0.46 13.38 2.98
CA ALA A 107 -0.44 13.55 4.10
C ALA A 107 -0.25 12.46 5.16
N VAL A 108 -0.26 11.18 4.76
CA VAL A 108 -0.28 10.03 5.67
C VAL A 108 1.07 9.85 6.37
N LEU A 109 2.19 9.98 5.65
CA LEU A 109 3.53 9.80 6.25
C LEU A 109 3.81 10.82 7.34
N TYR A 110 3.60 12.11 7.06
CA TYR A 110 3.85 13.16 8.05
C TYR A 110 2.83 13.15 9.18
N LEU A 111 1.58 12.77 8.93
CA LEU A 111 0.59 12.58 9.99
C LEU A 111 0.98 11.42 10.92
N ALA A 112 1.33 10.26 10.38
CA ALA A 112 1.64 9.07 11.17
C ALA A 112 3.00 9.17 11.89
N HIS A 113 4.03 9.67 11.21
CA HIS A 113 5.43 9.61 11.68
C HIS A 113 6.01 10.97 12.10
N GLY A 114 5.34 12.07 11.81
CA GLY A 114 5.83 13.42 12.11
C GLY A 114 6.92 13.88 11.14
N PHE A 115 7.28 15.15 11.25
CA PHE A 115 8.32 15.77 10.42
C PHE A 115 9.71 15.39 10.90
N SER A 116 10.47 14.67 10.08
CA SER A 116 11.86 14.30 10.35
C SER A 116 12.58 13.92 9.05
N LEU A 117 13.92 13.98 9.04
CA LEU A 117 14.72 13.50 7.91
C LEU A 117 14.47 12.01 7.62
N ARG A 118 14.15 11.22 8.65
CA ARG A 118 13.74 9.82 8.51
C ARG A 118 12.45 9.70 7.70
N THR A 119 11.41 10.44 8.09
CA THR A 119 10.12 10.47 7.37
C THR A 119 10.28 10.98 5.94
N SER A 120 11.09 12.04 5.74
CA SER A 120 11.35 12.59 4.41
C SER A 120 12.14 11.62 3.53
N SER A 121 13.07 10.84 4.10
CA SER A 121 13.79 9.78 3.37
C SER A 121 12.84 8.68 2.90
N ALA A 122 11.92 8.25 3.76
CA ALA A 122 10.89 7.27 3.42
C ALA A 122 9.94 7.81 2.33
N LEU A 123 9.50 9.06 2.45
CA LEU A 123 8.68 9.71 1.44
C LEU A 123 9.37 9.73 0.07
N LEU A 124 10.63 10.18 0.00
CA LEU A 124 11.39 10.21 -1.26
C LEU A 124 11.58 8.79 -1.83
N GLY A 125 11.92 7.82 -0.97
CA GLY A 125 12.03 6.42 -1.37
C GLY A 125 10.73 5.87 -1.95
N THR A 126 9.59 6.19 -1.33
CA THR A 126 8.28 5.74 -1.80
C THR A 126 7.88 6.42 -3.10
N LEU A 127 8.10 7.73 -3.25
CA LEU A 127 7.79 8.47 -4.47
C LEU A 127 8.59 7.94 -5.67
N LEU A 128 9.88 7.67 -5.49
CA LEU A 128 10.70 7.07 -6.55
C LEU A 128 10.26 5.64 -6.87
N SER A 129 9.89 4.86 -5.85
CA SER A 129 9.43 3.49 -6.04
C SER A 129 8.04 3.44 -6.70
N MET A 130 7.18 4.42 -6.43
CA MET A 130 5.90 4.60 -7.11
C MET A 130 6.11 5.02 -8.58
N ALA A 131 7.05 5.92 -8.87
CA ALA A 131 7.39 6.28 -10.23
C ALA A 131 7.92 5.06 -11.01
N LEU A 132 8.77 4.25 -10.37
CA LEU A 132 9.22 2.97 -10.90
C LEU A 132 8.05 2.00 -11.12
N ALA A 133 7.12 1.87 -10.16
CA ALA A 133 5.93 1.04 -10.31
C ALA A 133 5.06 1.49 -11.48
N ALA A 134 4.94 2.79 -11.74
CA ALA A 134 4.23 3.31 -12.91
C ALA A 134 4.90 2.91 -14.22
N VAL A 135 6.22 3.02 -14.32
CA VAL A 135 6.98 2.57 -15.49
C VAL A 135 6.83 1.06 -15.69
N LEU A 136 6.99 0.27 -14.63
CA LEU A 136 6.84 -1.18 -14.68
C LEU A 136 5.43 -1.58 -15.09
N SER A 137 4.39 -0.93 -14.53
CA SER A 137 2.99 -1.19 -14.89
C SER A 137 2.73 -0.92 -16.36
N TRP A 138 3.23 0.20 -16.87
CA TRP A 138 3.11 0.56 -18.29
C TRP A 138 3.81 -0.46 -19.19
N VAL A 139 5.08 -0.78 -18.92
CA VAL A 139 5.81 -1.80 -19.69
C VAL A 139 5.11 -3.15 -19.65
N THR A 140 4.68 -3.59 -18.46
CA THR A 140 4.03 -4.89 -18.31
C THR A 140 2.73 -4.96 -19.10
N ILE A 141 1.86 -3.95 -19.00
CA ILE A 141 0.60 -3.94 -19.75
C ILE A 141 0.83 -3.92 -21.26
N GLU A 142 1.81 -3.15 -21.73
CA GLU A 142 2.15 -3.06 -23.15
C GLU A 142 2.64 -4.41 -23.71
N ILE A 143 3.58 -5.08 -23.01
CA ILE A 143 4.13 -6.35 -23.50
C ILE A 143 3.14 -7.53 -23.38
N THR A 144 2.25 -7.48 -22.39
CA THR A 144 1.27 -8.55 -22.13
C THR A 144 -0.07 -8.34 -22.84
N HIS A 145 -0.29 -7.16 -23.44
CA HIS A 145 -1.53 -6.80 -24.12
C HIS A 145 -2.78 -6.95 -23.24
N LEU A 146 -2.63 -6.67 -21.94
CA LEU A 146 -3.74 -6.78 -20.99
C LEU A 146 -4.82 -5.75 -21.30
N THR A 147 -6.05 -6.23 -21.44
CA THR A 147 -7.20 -5.39 -21.79
C THR A 147 -8.01 -4.99 -20.58
N GLY A 148 -8.08 -5.85 -19.55
CA GLY A 148 -8.94 -5.65 -18.38
C GLY A 148 -10.41 -5.98 -18.65
N LEU A 149 -10.78 -6.37 -19.87
CA LEU A 149 -12.17 -6.62 -20.25
C LEU A 149 -12.72 -7.96 -19.75
N SER A 150 -11.87 -8.79 -19.15
CA SER A 150 -12.31 -10.01 -18.47
C SER A 150 -13.04 -9.77 -17.15
N GLU A 151 -12.91 -8.57 -16.57
CA GLU A 151 -13.65 -8.17 -15.37
C GLU A 151 -14.99 -7.51 -15.77
N GLU A 152 -16.11 -8.07 -15.28
CA GLU A 152 -17.46 -7.58 -15.59
C GLU A 152 -17.65 -6.09 -15.28
N GLN A 153 -17.04 -5.60 -14.19
CA GLN A 153 -17.06 -4.19 -13.81
C GLN A 153 -16.47 -3.30 -14.91
N ASN A 154 -15.39 -3.74 -15.56
CA ASN A 154 -14.76 -2.98 -16.64
C ASN A 154 -15.60 -3.01 -17.91
N THR A 155 -16.30 -4.12 -18.21
CA THR A 155 -17.28 -4.17 -19.30
C THR A 155 -18.46 -3.20 -19.06
N ASN A 156 -18.93 -3.10 -17.81
CA ASN A 156 -19.98 -2.14 -17.43
C ASN A 156 -19.49 -0.70 -17.58
N ILE A 157 -18.28 -0.38 -17.12
CA ILE A 157 -17.68 0.95 -17.32
C ILE A 157 -17.58 1.25 -18.82
N GLN A 158 -17.10 0.32 -19.63
CA GLN A 158 -17.01 0.53 -21.08
C GLN A 158 -18.38 0.75 -21.74
N THR A 159 -19.43 0.14 -21.19
CA THR A 159 -20.81 0.27 -21.71
C THR A 159 -21.42 1.62 -21.32
N TYR A 160 -21.27 2.05 -20.07
CA TYR A 160 -21.91 3.25 -19.53
C TYR A 160 -21.05 4.51 -19.60
N MET A 161 -19.73 4.38 -19.75
CA MET A 161 -18.73 5.44 -19.65
C MET A 161 -17.64 5.27 -20.71
N GLN A 162 -18.02 5.34 -22.00
CA GLN A 162 -17.14 5.01 -23.13
C GLN A 162 -15.83 5.83 -23.20
N HIS A 163 -15.79 7.00 -22.59
CA HIS A 163 -14.61 7.88 -22.56
C HIS A 163 -13.59 7.51 -21.47
N VAL A 164 -13.92 6.58 -20.57
CA VAL A 164 -13.00 6.11 -19.52
C VAL A 164 -12.15 4.95 -20.04
N SER A 165 -10.83 5.10 -19.96
CA SER A 165 -9.88 4.07 -20.41
C SER A 165 -9.77 2.91 -19.40
N ILE A 166 -10.19 1.71 -19.78
CA ILE A 166 -10.04 0.49 -18.96
C ILE A 166 -8.57 0.16 -18.69
N THR A 167 -7.73 0.20 -19.73
CA THR A 167 -6.28 0.02 -19.59
C THR A 167 -5.67 1.10 -18.68
N GLY A 168 -6.18 2.33 -18.74
CA GLY A 168 -5.84 3.40 -17.80
C GLY A 168 -6.23 3.07 -16.35
N LEU A 169 -7.43 2.56 -16.12
CA LEU A 169 -7.86 2.10 -14.80
C LEU A 169 -6.98 0.97 -14.27
N LEU A 170 -6.58 0.03 -15.14
CA LEU A 170 -5.66 -1.05 -14.78
C LEU A 170 -4.29 -0.49 -14.35
N LEU A 171 -3.74 0.46 -15.12
CA LEU A 171 -2.49 1.16 -14.78
C LEU A 171 -2.60 1.88 -13.43
N ALA A 172 -3.68 2.64 -13.21
CA ALA A 172 -3.89 3.34 -11.95
C ALA A 172 -4.05 2.37 -10.78
N GLY A 173 -4.75 1.25 -10.97
CA GLY A 173 -4.91 0.19 -9.99
C GLY A 173 -3.58 -0.46 -9.61
N PHE A 174 -2.68 -0.70 -10.57
CA PHE A 174 -1.35 -1.25 -10.29
C PHE A 174 -0.50 -0.27 -9.48
N ILE A 175 -0.50 1.00 -9.88
CA ILE A 175 0.25 2.07 -9.20
C ILE A 175 -0.26 2.26 -7.78
N ILE A 176 -1.57 2.51 -7.61
CA ILE A 176 -2.19 2.79 -6.32
C ILE A 176 -2.16 1.55 -5.41
N GLY A 177 -2.42 0.36 -5.96
CA GLY A 177 -2.39 -0.89 -5.21
C GLY A 177 -1.02 -1.21 -4.62
N SER A 178 0.07 -0.76 -5.26
CA SER A 178 1.42 -0.92 -4.73
C SER A 178 1.75 0.00 -3.54
N LEU A 179 1.05 1.15 -3.41
CA LEU A 179 1.42 2.21 -2.46
C LEU A 179 1.44 1.78 -1.01
N GLY A 180 0.44 1.00 -0.57
CA GLY A 180 0.31 0.60 0.83
C GLY A 180 1.53 -0.18 1.30
N VAL A 181 1.96 -1.14 0.47
CA VAL A 181 3.14 -1.99 0.76
C VAL A 181 4.44 -1.22 0.57
N LEU A 182 4.55 -0.35 -0.44
CA LEU A 182 5.74 0.49 -0.61
C LEU A 182 5.97 1.43 0.58
N ASN A 183 4.90 2.03 1.10
CA ASN A 183 4.97 2.93 2.26
C ASN A 183 5.48 2.21 3.52
N ASP A 184 5.01 0.99 3.79
CA ASP A 184 5.45 0.20 4.94
C ASP A 184 6.95 -0.15 4.86
N VAL A 185 7.38 -0.64 3.69
CA VAL A 185 8.77 -1.04 3.46
C VAL A 185 9.71 0.16 3.57
N THR A 186 9.39 1.28 2.94
CA THR A 186 10.25 2.47 2.93
C THR A 186 10.39 3.11 4.31
N ILE A 187 9.31 3.18 5.11
CA ILE A 187 9.39 3.68 6.49
C ILE A 187 10.28 2.78 7.34
N THR A 188 10.11 1.46 7.23
CA THR A 188 10.91 0.49 7.97
C THR A 188 12.39 0.57 7.58
N GLN A 189 12.69 0.71 6.29
CA GLN A 189 14.06 0.87 5.79
C GLN A 189 14.70 2.19 6.24
N ALA A 190 13.97 3.31 6.11
CA ALA A 190 14.46 4.60 6.59
C ALA A 190 14.70 4.56 8.10
N SER A 191 13.78 3.98 8.88
CA SER A 191 13.97 3.83 10.32
C SER A 191 15.21 3.02 10.67
N SER A 192 15.38 1.85 10.02
CA SER A 192 16.54 0.98 10.22
C SER A 192 17.86 1.69 9.92
N ALA A 193 17.94 2.40 8.79
CA ALA A 193 19.14 3.11 8.39
C ALA A 193 19.48 4.26 9.36
N PHE A 194 18.49 5.05 9.79
CA PHE A 194 18.72 6.11 10.77
C PHE A 194 19.10 5.58 12.14
N GLU A 195 18.49 4.47 12.58
CA GLU A 195 18.81 3.85 13.88
C GLU A 195 20.23 3.29 13.90
N LEU A 196 20.65 2.58 12.85
CA LEU A 196 22.03 2.12 12.69
C LEU A 196 23.02 3.28 12.63
N ALA A 197 22.68 4.37 11.94
CA ALA A 197 23.52 5.56 11.89
C ALA A 197 23.68 6.25 13.24
N THR A 198 22.66 6.18 14.11
CA THR A 198 22.70 6.75 15.47
C THR A 198 23.41 5.88 16.49
N LEU A 199 23.39 4.55 16.32
CA LEU A 199 24.02 3.62 17.26
C LEU A 199 25.55 3.63 17.16
N ASP A 200 26.09 3.82 15.96
CA ASP A 200 27.53 3.90 15.73
C ASP A 200 27.88 5.22 15.02
N PRO A 201 28.33 6.24 15.76
CA PRO A 201 28.77 7.53 15.24
C PRO A 201 29.96 7.47 14.26
N ASP A 202 30.74 6.39 14.23
CA ASP A 202 31.91 6.27 13.36
C ASP A 202 31.67 5.39 12.14
N ALA A 203 30.55 4.65 12.10
CA ALA A 203 30.17 3.82 10.97
C ALA A 203 30.13 4.60 9.65
N SER A 204 30.82 4.05 8.65
CA SER A 204 30.79 4.56 7.28
C SER A 204 29.42 4.35 6.66
N ARG A 205 29.10 5.16 5.64
CA ARG A 205 27.87 5.01 4.84
C ARG A 205 27.70 3.60 4.29
N ARG A 206 28.81 2.96 3.88
CA ARG A 206 28.78 1.60 3.34
C ARG A 206 28.39 0.58 4.41
N GLU A 207 28.92 0.71 5.62
CA GLU A 207 28.57 -0.17 6.74
C GLU A 207 27.09 -0.03 7.14
N ILE A 208 26.58 1.20 7.19
CA ILE A 208 25.16 1.47 7.47
C ILE A 208 24.30 0.88 6.35
N PHE A 209 24.64 1.14 5.08
CA PHE A 209 23.90 0.61 3.93
C PHE A 209 23.87 -0.92 3.93
N THR A 210 25.02 -1.58 4.06
CA THR A 210 25.09 -3.05 4.09
C THR A 210 24.33 -3.64 5.28
N SER A 211 24.34 -2.96 6.43
CA SER A 211 23.60 -3.39 7.61
C SER A 211 22.08 -3.24 7.46
N ALA A 212 21.61 -2.09 6.98
CA ALA A 212 20.20 -1.88 6.68
C ALA A 212 19.69 -2.83 5.57
N MET A 213 20.51 -3.10 4.54
CA MET A 213 20.18 -4.08 3.50
C MET A 213 20.05 -5.53 4.01
N ARG A 214 20.68 -5.89 5.14
CA ARG A 214 20.42 -7.20 5.78
C ARG A 214 18.99 -7.25 6.30
N VAL A 215 18.57 -6.24 7.05
CA VAL A 215 17.19 -6.10 7.55
C VAL A 215 16.18 -6.06 6.39
N GLY A 216 16.49 -5.29 5.35
CA GLY A 216 15.64 -5.17 4.17
C GLY A 216 15.43 -6.48 3.42
N ARG A 217 16.45 -7.32 3.28
CA ARG A 217 16.31 -8.62 2.59
C ARG A 217 15.37 -9.57 3.31
N ASP A 218 15.43 -9.62 4.64
CA ASP A 218 14.51 -10.45 5.44
C ASP A 218 13.06 -9.95 5.28
N HIS A 219 12.88 -8.63 5.27
CA HIS A 219 11.56 -8.02 5.07
C HIS A 219 11.00 -8.25 3.66
N ILE A 220 11.83 -8.17 2.61
CA ILE A 220 11.40 -8.44 1.22
C ILE A 220 10.78 -9.82 1.12
N ALA A 221 11.47 -10.84 1.64
CA ALA A 221 10.99 -12.22 1.57
C ALA A 221 9.60 -12.36 2.19
N SER A 222 9.40 -11.81 3.39
CA SER A 222 8.10 -11.84 4.06
C SER A 222 7.02 -11.06 3.30
N THR A 223 7.33 -9.85 2.82
CA THR A 223 6.32 -8.96 2.24
C THR A 223 5.88 -9.41 0.86
N VAL A 224 6.80 -10.01 0.07
CA VAL A 224 6.45 -10.59 -1.25
C VAL A 224 5.45 -11.72 -1.09
N TYR A 225 5.63 -12.62 -0.11
CA TYR A 225 4.65 -13.68 0.15
C TYR A 225 3.30 -13.14 0.56
N THR A 226 3.27 -12.13 1.43
CA THR A 226 2.01 -11.46 1.82
C THR A 226 1.30 -10.85 0.62
N LEU A 227 2.03 -10.14 -0.25
CA LEU A 227 1.47 -9.51 -1.43
C LEU A 227 0.88 -10.54 -2.41
N VAL A 228 1.64 -11.58 -2.74
CA VAL A 228 1.21 -12.63 -3.66
C VAL A 228 0.01 -13.40 -3.11
N LEU A 229 0.03 -13.76 -1.82
CA LEU A 229 -1.09 -14.48 -1.19
C LEU A 229 -2.35 -13.63 -1.10
N ALA A 230 -2.22 -12.31 -0.89
CA ALA A 230 -3.38 -11.40 -0.86
C ALA A 230 -4.09 -11.35 -2.22
N TYR A 231 -3.34 -11.20 -3.32
CA TYR A 231 -3.93 -11.20 -4.67
C TYR A 231 -4.44 -12.59 -5.07
N ALA A 232 -3.70 -13.66 -4.76
CA ALA A 232 -4.15 -15.03 -4.99
C ALA A 232 -5.46 -15.33 -4.24
N GLY A 233 -5.60 -14.83 -3.01
CA GLY A 233 -6.82 -14.91 -2.21
C GLY A 233 -8.02 -14.23 -2.88
N GLY A 234 -7.80 -13.06 -3.47
CA GLY A 234 -8.83 -12.35 -4.27
C GLY A 234 -9.25 -13.11 -5.53
N ALA A 235 -8.32 -13.86 -6.13
CA ALA A 235 -8.56 -14.64 -7.34
C ALA A 235 -9.20 -16.02 -7.10
N LEU A 236 -9.46 -16.44 -5.85
CA LEU A 236 -9.99 -17.77 -5.54
C LEU A 236 -11.27 -18.16 -6.30
N PRO A 237 -12.29 -17.28 -6.48
CA PRO A 237 -13.48 -17.62 -7.25
C PRO A 237 -13.17 -17.94 -8.72
N LEU A 238 -12.24 -17.19 -9.33
CA LEU A 238 -11.79 -17.42 -10.70
C LEU A 238 -11.05 -18.75 -10.82
N LEU A 239 -10.15 -19.03 -9.87
CA LEU A 239 -9.41 -20.30 -9.83
C LEU A 239 -10.36 -21.50 -9.66
N LEU A 240 -11.41 -21.37 -8.83
CA LEU A 240 -12.43 -22.40 -8.66
C LEU A 240 -13.24 -22.63 -9.94
N LEU A 241 -13.72 -21.55 -10.58
CA LEU A 241 -14.47 -21.64 -11.84
C LEU A 241 -13.68 -22.42 -12.89
N PHE A 242 -12.39 -22.11 -13.04
CA PHE A 242 -11.55 -22.80 -14.00
C PHE A 242 -11.24 -24.25 -13.62
N SER A 243 -11.06 -24.53 -12.34
CA SER A 243 -10.92 -25.91 -11.85
C SER A 243 -12.14 -26.76 -12.19
N THR A 244 -13.35 -26.18 -12.18
CA THR A 244 -14.59 -26.90 -12.54
C THR A 244 -14.82 -26.99 -14.05
N ALA A 245 -14.32 -26.02 -14.82
CA ALA A 245 -14.49 -25.97 -16.27
C ALA A 245 -13.58 -26.94 -17.04
N GLY A 246 -12.70 -27.69 -16.35
CA GLY A 246 -11.78 -28.66 -16.96
C GLY A 246 -10.75 -28.04 -17.91
N ARG A 247 -10.49 -26.73 -17.79
CA ARG A 247 -9.50 -26.03 -18.62
C ARG A 247 -8.09 -26.43 -18.21
N SER A 248 -7.17 -26.42 -19.19
CA SER A 248 -5.76 -26.64 -18.87
C SER A 248 -5.24 -25.52 -17.97
N ILE A 249 -4.33 -25.85 -17.06
CA ILE A 249 -3.76 -24.83 -16.15
C ILE A 249 -3.04 -23.72 -16.92
N HIS A 250 -2.50 -24.05 -18.09
CA HIS A 250 -1.87 -23.09 -18.99
C HIS A 250 -2.88 -22.05 -19.49
N ASP A 251 -4.05 -22.48 -19.98
CA ASP A 251 -5.08 -21.56 -20.50
C ASP A 251 -5.66 -20.68 -19.38
N VAL A 252 -5.68 -21.19 -18.16
CA VAL A 252 -6.08 -20.44 -16.97
C VAL A 252 -5.06 -19.36 -16.64
N LEU A 253 -3.79 -19.73 -16.52
CA LEU A 253 -2.70 -18.81 -16.16
C LEU A 253 -2.47 -17.71 -17.21
N THR A 254 -2.78 -18.01 -18.47
CA THR A 254 -2.66 -17.07 -19.60
C THR A 254 -3.95 -16.31 -19.92
N SER A 255 -5.04 -16.56 -19.18
CA SER A 255 -6.27 -15.79 -19.32
C SER A 255 -6.10 -14.36 -18.84
N ASP A 256 -6.78 -13.39 -19.46
CA ASP A 256 -6.67 -11.96 -19.14
C ASP A 256 -6.86 -11.68 -17.63
N ALA A 257 -7.87 -12.27 -16.98
CA ALA A 257 -8.14 -12.05 -15.56
C ALA A 257 -7.02 -12.56 -14.64
N VAL A 258 -6.48 -13.76 -14.89
CA VAL A 258 -5.41 -14.32 -14.05
C VAL A 258 -4.07 -13.66 -14.38
N ALA A 259 -3.82 -13.37 -15.65
CA ALA A 259 -2.64 -12.66 -16.10
C ALA A 259 -2.56 -11.25 -15.48
N ILE A 260 -3.69 -10.55 -15.30
CA ILE A 260 -3.77 -9.29 -14.56
C ILE A 260 -3.28 -9.46 -13.12
N GLU A 261 -3.75 -10.46 -12.39
CA GLU A 261 -3.35 -10.68 -10.99
C GLU A 261 -1.86 -11.06 -10.88
N ILE A 262 -1.36 -11.88 -11.80
CA ILE A 262 0.06 -12.25 -11.87
C ILE A 262 0.91 -11.01 -12.19
N ALA A 263 0.53 -10.24 -13.21
CA ALA A 263 1.21 -9.01 -13.61
C ALA A 263 1.23 -7.98 -12.48
N ARG A 264 0.08 -7.75 -11.82
CA ARG A 264 -0.05 -6.84 -10.67
C ARG A 264 0.86 -7.26 -9.52
N SER A 265 0.87 -8.56 -9.20
CA SER A 265 1.72 -9.13 -8.16
C SER A 265 3.21 -9.00 -8.50
N ALA A 266 3.58 -9.28 -9.75
CA ALA A 266 4.97 -9.19 -10.22
C ALA A 266 5.47 -7.74 -10.23
N VAL A 267 4.70 -6.80 -10.77
CA VAL A 267 5.03 -5.36 -10.77
C VAL A 267 5.18 -4.86 -9.33
N GLY A 268 4.21 -5.17 -8.47
CA GLY A 268 4.27 -4.79 -7.05
C GLY A 268 5.47 -5.40 -6.33
N GLY A 269 5.77 -6.68 -6.56
CA GLY A 269 6.92 -7.38 -5.98
C GLY A 269 8.27 -6.82 -6.44
N ILE A 270 8.42 -6.49 -7.73
CA ILE A 270 9.64 -5.87 -8.27
C ILE A 270 9.82 -4.46 -7.69
N ALA A 271 8.75 -3.64 -7.70
CA ALA A 271 8.79 -2.29 -7.14
C ALA A 271 9.15 -2.32 -5.64
N LEU A 272 8.59 -3.26 -4.89
CA LEU A 272 8.91 -3.49 -3.49
C LEU A 272 10.39 -3.87 -3.29
N ALA A 273 10.88 -4.87 -4.02
CA ALA A 273 12.27 -5.32 -3.90
C ALA A 273 13.27 -4.19 -4.21
N LEU A 274 12.96 -3.34 -5.20
CA LEU A 274 13.79 -2.19 -5.57
C LEU A 274 13.63 -0.99 -4.62
N SER A 275 12.48 -0.85 -3.96
CA SER A 275 12.27 0.22 -2.97
C SER A 275 13.22 0.15 -1.77
N VAL A 276 13.66 -1.06 -1.41
CA VAL A 276 14.57 -1.31 -0.30
C VAL A 276 15.94 -0.67 -0.51
N PRO A 277 16.71 -1.02 -1.56
CA PRO A 277 18.00 -0.38 -1.81
C PRO A 277 17.86 1.12 -2.12
N LEU A 278 16.81 1.54 -2.83
CA LEU A 278 16.55 2.96 -3.12
C LEU A 278 16.39 3.77 -1.83
N THR A 279 15.49 3.35 -0.95
CA THR A 279 15.20 4.07 0.30
C THR A 279 16.40 4.01 1.25
N THR A 280 17.08 2.87 1.32
CA THR A 280 18.29 2.72 2.14
C THR A 280 19.39 3.68 1.69
N GLY A 281 19.61 3.81 0.38
CA GLY A 281 20.58 4.76 -0.17
C GLY A 281 20.26 6.20 0.22
N ILE A 282 19.01 6.62 0.05
CA ILE A 282 18.54 7.98 0.42
C ILE A 282 18.71 8.22 1.92
N ALA A 283 18.24 7.27 2.75
CA ALA A 283 18.30 7.40 4.19
C ALA A 283 19.74 7.46 4.71
N VAL A 284 20.66 6.67 4.16
CA VAL A 284 22.09 6.71 4.52
C VAL A 284 22.72 8.05 4.15
N LEU A 285 22.40 8.59 2.96
CA LEU A 285 22.93 9.89 2.52
C LEU A 285 22.44 11.04 3.41
N LEU A 286 21.18 10.99 3.85
CA LEU A 286 20.57 12.00 4.71
C LEU A 286 20.95 11.84 6.18
N ALA A 287 21.11 10.61 6.68
CA ALA A 287 21.56 10.33 8.04
C ALA A 287 23.05 10.68 8.24
N ARG A 288 23.86 10.62 7.17
CA ARG A 288 25.29 10.97 7.18
C ARG A 288 25.64 11.93 6.05
N PRO A 289 25.41 13.25 6.19
CA PRO A 289 25.79 14.26 5.20
C PRO A 289 27.31 14.27 4.91
N MET A 290 27.71 14.65 3.70
CA MET A 290 29.14 14.69 3.33
C MET A 290 29.86 15.72 4.22
N GLY A 291 30.97 15.32 4.86
CA GLY A 291 31.75 16.18 5.77
C GLY A 291 31.64 15.86 7.26
N SER A 292 30.81 14.89 7.66
CA SER A 292 30.67 14.46 9.07
C SER A 292 31.77 13.49 9.55
N GLY A 293 32.72 13.10 8.70
CA GLY A 293 33.77 12.12 9.04
C GLY A 293 35.11 12.77 9.35
N ARG A 294 35.57 12.57 10.60
CA ARG A 294 36.93 12.82 11.13
C ARG A 294 37.21 14.23 11.68
N ARG A 295 36.53 14.61 12.78
CA ARG A 295 37.06 15.61 13.72
C ARG A 295 37.44 14.93 15.05
N SER A 296 38.72 15.12 15.40
CA SER A 296 39.45 14.88 16.64
C SER A 296 39.69 13.44 17.13
N ASN A 297 40.78 12.83 16.66
CA ASN A 297 41.82 12.41 17.60
C ASN A 297 42.84 13.55 17.66
N ALA A 298 42.60 14.55 18.51
CA ALA A 298 43.68 15.40 18.98
C ALA A 298 44.46 14.55 20.01
N PRO A 299 45.80 14.48 19.95
CA PRO A 299 46.56 13.82 21.00
C PRO A 299 46.23 14.51 22.32
N VAL A 300 45.90 13.72 23.33
CA VAL A 300 45.85 14.20 24.72
C VAL A 300 47.25 14.71 25.04
N GLU A 301 47.41 16.03 25.13
CA GLU A 301 48.65 16.66 25.54
C GLU A 301 48.89 16.28 27.01
N ASP A 302 49.93 15.48 27.26
CA ASP A 302 50.35 15.08 28.60
C ASP A 302 50.59 16.32 29.46
N ALA A 303 49.69 16.55 30.43
CA ALA A 303 49.89 17.59 31.43
C ALA A 303 51.11 17.23 32.30
N PRO A 304 52.03 18.19 32.57
CA PRO A 304 53.24 17.89 33.33
C PRO A 304 52.90 17.57 34.78
N VAL A 305 53.36 16.40 35.23
CA VAL A 305 53.32 15.95 36.63
C VAL A 305 54.05 16.98 37.52
N ARG A 306 53.29 17.79 38.26
CA ARG A 306 53.83 18.60 39.35
C ARG A 306 54.30 17.68 40.48
N ARG A 307 55.60 17.47 40.59
CA ARG A 307 56.23 16.90 41.80
C ARG A 307 56.08 17.90 42.96
N SER A 308 55.19 17.61 43.90
CA SER A 308 55.14 18.27 45.20
C SER A 308 56.36 17.89 46.03
N GLY A 309 57.15 18.88 46.43
CA GLY A 309 58.33 18.72 47.27
C GLY A 309 57.99 18.16 48.64
N GLY A 310 58.67 17.09 49.03
CA GLY A 310 58.65 16.53 50.38
C GLY A 310 59.37 17.46 51.36
N GLY A 311 58.65 17.85 52.41
CA GLY A 311 59.13 18.70 53.48
C GLY A 311 60.21 18.04 54.34
N ARG A 312 61.10 18.89 54.83
CA ARG A 312 62.22 18.63 55.74
C ARG A 312 61.74 18.06 57.09
N HIS A 313 62.38 16.99 57.55
CA HIS A 313 62.47 16.67 58.97
C HIS A 313 63.56 17.54 59.62
N ALA A 314 63.19 18.33 60.62
CA ALA A 314 64.11 18.94 61.57
C ALA A 314 64.07 18.13 62.87
N ARG A 315 65.25 17.89 63.43
CA ARG A 315 65.50 17.46 64.81
C ARG A 315 65.33 18.63 65.76
#